data_AF-A0A8J2SEP1-F1
#
_entry.id   AF-A0A8J2SEP1-F1
#
_cell.length_a   1.000
_cell.length_b   1.000
_cell.length_c   1.000
_cell.angle_alpha   90.00
_cell.angle_beta   90.00
_cell.angle_gamma   90.00
#
_symmetry.space_group_name_H-M   'P 1'
#
loop_
_entity.id
_entity.type
_entity.pdbx_description
1 polymer ?
#
loop_
_entity_poly.entity_id
_entity_poly.type
_entity_poly.pdbx_seq_one_letter_code
_entity_poly.pdbx_strand_id
1 'polypeptide(L)'
;MRRLSRQPRHLQKASVRDRRKGRSSLAATVLAVTGAWLLVAWWAHARHAPPAAAPAHHAPQFKQMHDAMRAAAAEVQFEPPEPRPERQSKRTDPYGNATKVLGLETCAAFRAANPIISSRRFAPAGLFNSATNALWQTILSNCRVSEHGRNDLFHPPWGKHNPASWRGRHLANMFTNSSALGWRPRMASVLPVVTVKDPLTWMPSICRHPYAVRLSSKQRTKCPLPLDAPVSVAFQRAQVVYYDNLVDLWSRWHGEYYQAAWPRLLVRFEDLLFEPRAVAGAVCDCLGGALASEAEFKIDGRKTGKGTAFGHAADTNSRAQALALYGSSVKRMEPYSTTDVAFVRARLASDDVWRGLGYDAVR
;
A
#
# COMPACT_ATOMS: atom_id res chain seq x y z
N MET A 1 -7.33 53.84 -47.48
CA MET A 1 -7.24 54.08 -46.02
C MET A 1 -6.18 53.15 -45.43
N ARG A 2 -5.40 53.68 -44.48
CA ARG A 2 -4.05 53.26 -44.06
C ARG A 2 -4.00 51.91 -43.32
N ARG A 3 -2.98 51.10 -43.64
CA ARG A 3 -2.47 49.98 -42.83
C ARG A 3 -1.77 50.51 -41.58
N LEU A 4 -2.00 49.89 -40.42
CA LEU A 4 -1.13 50.01 -39.24
C LEU A 4 -0.73 48.61 -38.75
N SER A 5 0.55 48.32 -38.97
CA SER A 5 1.32 47.17 -38.50
C SER A 5 1.72 47.39 -37.04
N ARG A 6 1.47 46.41 -36.16
CA ARG A 6 2.00 46.37 -34.79
C ARG A 6 3.17 45.38 -34.72
N GLN A 7 4.37 45.90 -34.47
CA GLN A 7 5.53 45.12 -34.04
C GLN A 7 5.48 44.84 -32.53
N PRO A 8 6.00 43.68 -32.05
CA PRO A 8 6.28 43.46 -30.63
C PRO A 8 7.71 43.88 -30.25
N ARG A 9 7.83 44.53 -29.08
CA ARG A 9 9.08 44.99 -28.46
C ARG A 9 9.85 43.83 -27.81
N HIS A 10 11.12 43.71 -28.17
CA HIS A 10 12.14 42.96 -27.43
C HIS A 10 12.46 43.67 -26.09
N LEU A 11 12.51 42.90 -25.01
CA LEU A 11 13.09 43.32 -23.73
C LEU A 11 14.38 42.51 -23.48
N GLN A 12 15.51 43.17 -23.68
CA GLN A 12 16.82 42.75 -23.18
C GLN A 12 16.85 42.94 -21.66
N LYS A 13 17.33 41.93 -20.92
CA LYS A 13 17.81 42.12 -19.54
C LYS A 13 19.32 41.90 -19.51
N ALA A 14 20.00 42.97 -19.09
CA ALA A 14 21.44 43.07 -19.01
C ALA A 14 22.03 42.26 -17.84
N SER A 15 23.26 41.83 -18.10
CA SER A 15 24.25 41.25 -17.21
C SER A 15 24.61 42.18 -16.06
N VAL A 16 24.68 41.65 -14.84
CA VAL A 16 25.53 42.18 -13.76
C VAL A 16 26.43 41.06 -13.28
N ARG A 17 27.71 41.19 -13.60
CA ARG A 17 28.80 40.36 -13.14
C ARG A 17 29.55 41.13 -12.04
N ASP A 18 30.00 40.36 -11.06
CA ASP A 18 31.24 40.52 -10.30
C ASP A 18 31.28 41.38 -9.04
N ARG A 19 31.58 40.70 -7.91
CA ARG A 19 32.66 40.99 -6.94
C ARG A 19 32.39 40.25 -5.63
N ARG A 20 33.03 39.09 -5.44
CA ARG A 20 33.46 38.55 -4.13
C ARG A 20 34.25 37.25 -4.34
N LYS A 21 35.53 37.39 -4.67
CA LYS A 21 36.54 36.33 -4.50
C LYS A 21 37.71 36.94 -3.73
N GLY A 22 38.10 36.27 -2.66
CA GLY A 22 39.32 36.59 -1.90
C GLY A 22 39.07 36.73 -0.41
N ARG A 23 38.95 35.59 0.30
CA ARG A 23 39.35 35.35 1.72
C ARG A 23 38.71 34.06 2.24
N SER A 24 39.22 32.89 1.83
CA SER A 24 38.85 31.61 2.48
C SER A 24 39.81 30.45 2.17
N SER A 25 41.13 30.68 2.14
CA SER A 25 42.11 29.63 1.76
C SER A 25 42.91 29.06 2.94
N LEU A 26 43.02 29.75 4.08
CA LEU A 26 43.84 29.26 5.20
C LEU A 26 43.07 28.43 6.24
N ALA A 27 41.79 28.75 6.49
CA ALA A 27 40.99 28.03 7.49
C ALA A 27 40.57 26.61 7.02
N ALA A 28 40.30 26.42 5.72
CA ALA A 28 39.88 25.13 5.19
C ALA A 28 41.01 24.08 5.22
N THR A 29 42.26 24.51 5.02
CA THR A 29 43.41 23.62 4.98
C THR A 29 43.80 23.13 6.38
N VAL A 30 43.66 23.97 7.41
CA VAL A 30 43.94 23.58 8.82
C VAL A 30 42.90 22.58 9.35
N LEU A 31 41.62 22.72 8.96
CA LEU A 31 40.56 21.79 9.33
C LEU A 31 40.70 20.42 8.64
N ALA A 32 41.18 20.39 7.39
CA ALA A 32 41.38 19.14 6.66
C ALA A 32 42.54 18.30 7.25
N VAL A 33 43.64 18.95 7.64
CA VAL A 33 44.81 18.25 8.20
C VAL A 33 44.54 17.72 9.62
N THR A 34 43.83 18.49 10.46
CA THR A 34 43.48 18.05 11.83
C THR A 34 42.44 16.91 11.83
N GLY A 35 41.46 16.95 10.91
CA GLY A 35 40.49 15.86 10.76
C GLY A 35 41.11 14.53 10.30
N ALA A 36 42.12 14.58 9.41
CA ALA A 36 42.82 13.38 8.95
C ALA A 36 43.64 12.71 10.07
N TRP A 37 44.30 13.50 10.92
CA TRP A 37 45.05 12.97 12.07
C TRP A 37 44.16 12.35 13.14
N LEU A 38 42.98 12.92 13.40
CA LEU A 38 42.01 12.33 14.34
C LEU A 38 41.43 11.01 13.83
N LEU A 39 41.21 10.87 12.52
CA LEU A 39 40.77 9.62 11.91
C LEU A 39 41.85 8.52 11.98
N VAL A 40 43.11 8.86 11.74
CA VAL A 40 44.23 7.91 11.85
C VAL A 40 44.45 7.50 13.31
N ALA A 41 44.38 8.44 14.25
CA ALA A 41 44.50 8.15 15.69
C ALA A 41 43.34 7.27 16.18
N TRP A 42 42.10 7.55 15.75
CA TRP A 42 40.93 6.72 16.08
C TRP A 42 41.06 5.31 15.48
N TRP A 43 41.51 5.20 14.24
CA TRP A 43 41.71 3.90 13.57
C TRP A 43 42.85 3.08 14.18
N ALA A 44 43.96 3.72 14.58
CA ALA A 44 45.05 3.07 15.28
C ALA A 44 44.61 2.58 16.68
N HIS A 45 43.81 3.38 17.41
CA HIS A 45 43.26 2.98 18.69
C HIS A 45 42.27 1.81 18.55
N ALA A 46 41.42 1.82 17.53
CA ALA A 46 40.45 0.75 17.27
C ALA A 46 41.10 -0.59 16.89
N ARG A 47 42.33 -0.59 16.34
CA ARG A 47 43.07 -1.81 15.99
C ARG A 47 43.83 -2.46 17.14
N HIS A 48 44.03 -1.74 18.24
CA HIS A 48 44.78 -2.24 19.40
C HIS A 48 43.91 -2.43 20.64
N ALA A 49 42.62 -2.11 20.54
CA ALA A 49 41.65 -2.55 21.53
C ALA A 49 41.56 -4.09 21.49
N PRO A 50 41.85 -4.80 22.60
CA PRO A 50 41.63 -6.24 22.68
C PRO A 50 40.14 -6.51 22.38
N PRO A 51 39.82 -7.61 21.68
CA PRO A 51 38.43 -7.96 21.40
C PRO A 51 37.68 -8.01 22.73
N ALA A 52 36.72 -7.09 22.92
CA ALA A 52 35.85 -7.11 24.07
C ALA A 52 35.22 -8.51 24.12
N ALA A 53 35.42 -9.22 25.23
CA ALA A 53 34.84 -10.54 25.44
C ALA A 53 33.34 -10.44 25.13
N ALA A 54 32.89 -11.23 24.15
CA ALA A 54 31.49 -11.24 23.76
C ALA A 54 30.66 -11.53 25.03
N PRO A 55 29.72 -10.65 25.42
CA PRO A 55 28.93 -10.88 26.61
C PRO A 55 28.23 -12.22 26.47
N ALA A 56 28.44 -13.11 27.45
CA ALA A 56 27.80 -14.41 27.50
C ALA A 56 26.29 -14.21 27.33
N HIS A 57 25.75 -14.72 26.21
CA HIS A 57 24.37 -14.50 25.82
C HIS A 57 23.40 -14.98 26.91
N HIS A 58 22.61 -14.04 27.47
CA HIS A 58 21.44 -14.27 28.33
C HIS A 58 20.27 -14.96 27.58
N ALA A 59 20.55 -16.00 26.80
CA ALA A 59 19.54 -16.78 26.08
C ALA A 59 18.49 -17.49 26.99
N PRO A 60 18.80 -17.95 28.22
CA PRO A 60 17.82 -18.67 29.04
C PRO A 60 16.66 -17.77 29.52
N GLN A 61 16.95 -16.51 29.85
CA GLN A 61 15.96 -15.56 30.37
C GLN A 61 14.92 -15.16 29.32
N PHE A 62 15.33 -15.02 28.05
CA PHE A 62 14.40 -14.65 26.99
C PHE A 62 13.40 -15.76 26.68
N LYS A 63 13.84 -17.02 26.71
CA LYS A 63 12.97 -18.18 26.52
C LYS A 63 11.95 -18.31 27.67
N GLN A 64 12.40 -18.21 28.91
CA GLN A 64 11.51 -18.24 30.09
C GLN A 64 10.48 -17.10 30.07
N MET A 65 10.91 -15.87 29.75
CA MET A 65 9.99 -14.73 29.66
C MET A 65 8.98 -14.91 28.52
N HIS A 66 9.41 -15.41 27.36
CA HIS A 66 8.53 -15.69 26.24
C HIS A 66 7.52 -16.80 26.55
N ASP A 67 7.95 -17.86 27.24
CA ASP A 67 7.07 -18.97 27.65
C ASP A 67 6.09 -18.52 28.74
N ALA A 68 6.51 -17.68 29.70
CA ALA A 68 5.63 -17.05 30.69
C ALA A 68 4.60 -16.12 30.03
N MET A 69 5.00 -15.33 29.03
CA MET A 69 4.07 -14.49 28.27
C MET A 69 3.07 -15.31 27.45
N ARG A 70 3.48 -16.47 26.91
CA ARG A 70 2.54 -17.42 26.27
C ARG A 70 1.54 -17.98 27.27
N ALA A 71 1.99 -18.38 28.46
CA ALA A 71 1.14 -18.92 29.50
C ALA A 71 0.13 -17.87 29.99
N ALA A 72 0.58 -16.65 30.28
CA ALA A 72 -0.29 -15.54 30.68
C ALA A 72 -1.28 -15.14 29.57
N ALA A 73 -0.85 -15.17 28.30
CA ALA A 73 -1.76 -14.90 27.17
C ALA A 73 -2.77 -16.03 26.93
N ALA A 74 -2.55 -17.23 27.45
CA ALA A 74 -3.50 -18.34 27.38
C ALA A 74 -4.62 -18.22 28.43
N GLU A 75 -4.40 -17.47 29.52
CA GLU A 75 -5.40 -17.25 30.57
C GLU A 75 -6.42 -16.15 30.22
N VAL A 76 -6.09 -15.23 29.30
CA VAL A 76 -7.05 -14.23 28.83
C VAL A 76 -7.90 -14.82 27.72
N GLN A 77 -8.96 -15.54 28.10
CA GLN A 77 -10.02 -15.94 27.18
C GLN A 77 -10.83 -14.71 26.77
N PHE A 78 -10.52 -14.15 25.61
CA PHE A 78 -11.45 -13.28 24.93
C PHE A 78 -12.54 -14.14 24.30
N GLU A 79 -13.78 -13.99 24.75
CA GLU A 79 -14.91 -14.54 24.00
C GLU A 79 -14.81 -14.05 22.55
N PRO A 80 -14.93 -14.96 21.55
CA PRO A 80 -14.98 -14.54 20.16
C PRO A 80 -16.10 -13.52 20.02
N PRO A 81 -15.87 -12.35 19.40
CA PRO A 81 -16.95 -11.41 19.18
C PRO A 81 -18.05 -12.11 18.39
N GLU A 82 -19.31 -11.92 18.80
CA GLU A 82 -20.45 -12.40 18.02
C GLU A 82 -20.33 -11.90 16.58
N PRO A 83 -20.66 -12.74 15.57
CA PRO A 83 -20.67 -12.32 14.19
C PRO A 83 -21.53 -11.07 14.03
N ARG A 84 -20.94 -9.99 13.48
CA ARG A 84 -21.71 -8.79 13.18
C ARG A 84 -22.83 -9.15 12.20
N PRO A 85 -24.10 -8.76 12.47
CA PRO A 85 -25.16 -8.94 11.49
C PRO A 85 -24.78 -8.23 10.19
N GLU A 86 -25.05 -8.88 9.06
CA GLU A 86 -24.82 -8.30 7.75
C GLU A 86 -25.69 -7.03 7.61
N ARG A 87 -25.06 -5.86 7.63
CA ARG A 87 -25.77 -4.60 7.44
C ARG A 87 -26.05 -4.44 5.95
N GLN A 88 -27.31 -4.60 5.55
CA GLN A 88 -27.74 -4.20 4.21
C GLN A 88 -27.47 -2.70 4.05
N SER A 89 -26.64 -2.34 3.08
CA SER A 89 -26.36 -0.94 2.80
C SER A 89 -27.51 -0.34 1.99
N LYS A 90 -27.81 0.95 2.24
CA LYS A 90 -28.74 1.75 1.41
C LYS A 90 -28.07 2.28 0.13
N ARG A 91 -26.97 1.65 -0.29
CA ARG A 91 -26.16 2.08 -1.44
C ARG A 91 -26.89 1.95 -2.76
N THR A 92 -26.70 2.96 -3.59
CA THR A 92 -27.24 3.07 -4.95
C THR A 92 -26.13 3.21 -6.00
N ASP A 93 -24.87 3.05 -5.61
CA ASP A 93 -23.75 3.06 -6.54
C ASP A 93 -23.73 1.79 -7.42
N PRO A 94 -22.97 1.81 -8.53
CA PRO A 94 -22.97 0.72 -9.50
C PRO A 94 -22.50 -0.64 -8.97
N TYR A 95 -21.89 -0.70 -7.78
CA TYR A 95 -21.30 -1.92 -7.22
C TYR A 95 -22.26 -2.70 -6.30
N GLY A 96 -23.51 -2.25 -6.22
CA GLY A 96 -24.59 -2.91 -5.47
C GLY A 96 -24.68 -2.46 -4.00
N ASN A 97 -25.62 -3.08 -3.29
CA ASN A 97 -26.00 -2.72 -1.91
C ASN A 97 -25.28 -3.54 -0.82
N ALA A 98 -24.27 -4.33 -1.19
CA ALA A 98 -23.55 -5.21 -0.27
C ALA A 98 -22.04 -4.98 -0.35
N THR A 99 -21.38 -4.95 0.81
CA THR A 99 -19.92 -4.97 0.92
C THR A 99 -19.41 -6.36 0.57
N LYS A 100 -18.44 -6.46 -0.35
CA LYS A 100 -17.79 -7.70 -0.76
C LYS A 100 -16.38 -7.77 -0.18
N VAL A 101 -16.18 -8.73 0.71
CA VAL A 101 -14.87 -9.10 1.25
C VAL A 101 -14.68 -10.60 1.04
N LEU A 102 -13.68 -10.99 0.27
CA LEU A 102 -13.32 -12.39 0.09
C LEU A 102 -12.29 -12.80 1.14
N GLY A 103 -12.30 -14.06 1.54
CA GLY A 103 -11.32 -14.60 2.49
C GLY A 103 -11.74 -14.61 3.94
N LEU A 104 -12.96 -14.19 4.25
CA LEU A 104 -13.52 -14.20 5.60
C LEU A 104 -13.53 -15.61 6.22
N GLU A 105 -13.66 -16.65 5.39
CA GLU A 105 -13.58 -18.05 5.81
C GLU A 105 -12.23 -18.42 6.44
N THR A 106 -11.16 -17.68 6.12
CA THR A 106 -9.81 -17.93 6.64
C THR A 106 -9.55 -17.28 8.02
N CYS A 107 -10.45 -16.43 8.50
CA CYS A 107 -10.24 -15.63 9.69
C CYS A 107 -10.18 -16.46 10.99
N ALA A 108 -11.03 -17.48 11.12
CA ALA A 108 -11.00 -18.36 12.28
C ALA A 108 -9.65 -19.09 12.40
N ALA A 109 -9.17 -19.65 11.28
CA ALA A 109 -7.86 -20.29 11.20
C ALA A 109 -6.71 -19.30 11.49
N PHE A 110 -6.80 -18.06 10.99
CA PHE A 110 -5.82 -17.01 11.32
C PHE A 110 -5.72 -16.74 12.81
N ARG A 111 -6.87 -16.56 13.49
CA ARG A 111 -6.91 -16.31 14.94
C ARG A 111 -6.38 -17.51 15.73
N ALA A 112 -6.76 -18.73 15.33
CA ALA A 112 -6.28 -19.97 15.96
C ALA A 112 -4.76 -20.15 15.82
N ALA A 113 -4.19 -19.87 14.65
CA ALA A 113 -2.74 -19.93 14.41
C ALA A 113 -1.94 -18.81 15.10
N ASN A 114 -2.63 -17.79 15.63
CA ASN A 114 -2.07 -16.61 16.28
C ASN A 114 -2.82 -16.31 17.58
N PRO A 115 -2.74 -17.17 18.61
CA PRO A 115 -3.57 -17.04 19.81
C PRO A 115 -3.30 -15.73 20.57
N ILE A 116 -2.04 -15.27 20.58
CA ILE A 116 -1.66 -14.00 21.20
C ILE A 116 -2.20 -12.85 20.35
N ILE A 117 -3.27 -12.19 20.81
CA ILE A 117 -3.93 -11.09 20.10
C ILE A 117 -2.98 -9.94 19.75
N SER A 118 -2.07 -9.59 20.66
CA SER A 118 -1.05 -8.55 20.48
C SER A 118 0.04 -8.92 19.46
N SER A 119 0.06 -10.15 18.94
CA SER A 119 0.96 -10.60 17.87
C SER A 119 0.33 -10.55 16.47
N ARG A 120 -1.01 -10.48 16.40
CA ARG A 120 -1.76 -10.40 15.14
C ARG A 120 -1.51 -9.05 14.51
N ARG A 121 -1.15 -9.05 13.24
CA ARG A 121 -0.86 -7.84 12.47
C ARG A 121 -1.73 -7.82 11.22
N PHE A 122 -2.33 -6.68 10.92
CA PHE A 122 -2.90 -6.40 9.61
C PHE A 122 -1.84 -5.68 8.76
N ALA A 123 -1.82 -5.93 7.44
CA ALA A 123 -0.98 -5.17 6.53
C ALA A 123 -1.69 -4.91 5.19
N PRO A 124 -1.70 -3.67 4.66
CA PRO A 124 -2.32 -3.39 3.38
C PRO A 124 -1.46 -3.95 2.24
N ALA A 125 -2.10 -4.60 1.28
CA ALA A 125 -1.48 -5.04 0.03
C ALA A 125 -2.35 -4.57 -1.15
N GLY A 126 -1.77 -4.48 -2.33
CA GLY A 126 -2.54 -4.11 -3.53
C GLY A 126 -1.62 -3.67 -4.66
N LEU A 127 -2.13 -3.73 -5.90
CA LEU A 127 -1.48 -3.06 -7.01
C LEU A 127 -1.34 -1.56 -6.75
N PHE A 128 -0.43 -0.91 -7.47
CA PHE A 128 -0.37 0.56 -7.46
C PHE A 128 -1.76 1.14 -7.78
N ASN A 129 -2.09 2.29 -7.21
CA ASN A 129 -3.39 2.97 -7.38
C ASN A 129 -4.64 2.22 -6.91
N SER A 130 -4.53 1.24 -6.02
CA SER A 130 -5.68 0.60 -5.37
C SER A 130 -6.03 1.17 -3.98
N ALA A 131 -5.47 2.31 -3.59
CA ALA A 131 -5.73 2.99 -2.31
C ALA A 131 -5.37 2.20 -1.04
N THR A 132 -4.30 1.40 -1.10
CA THR A 132 -3.72 0.70 0.06
C THR A 132 -3.44 1.58 1.28
N ASN A 133 -3.21 2.89 1.09
CA ASN A 133 -3.01 3.84 2.18
C ASN A 133 -4.33 4.26 2.85
N ALA A 134 -5.42 4.44 2.08
CA ALA A 134 -6.75 4.67 2.66
C ALA A 134 -7.18 3.46 3.48
N LEU A 135 -6.93 2.24 2.99
CA LEU A 135 -7.20 1.03 3.75
C LEU A 135 -6.45 1.10 5.08
N TRP A 136 -5.15 1.37 5.04
CA TRP A 136 -4.34 1.40 6.26
C TRP A 136 -4.76 2.44 7.27
N GLN A 137 -5.02 3.67 6.85
CA GLN A 137 -5.53 4.71 7.75
C GLN A 137 -6.90 4.34 8.30
N THR A 138 -7.80 3.82 7.45
CA THR A 138 -9.14 3.41 7.87
C THR A 138 -9.08 2.32 8.94
N ILE A 139 -8.23 1.30 8.79
CA ILE A 139 -8.11 0.26 9.80
C ILE A 139 -7.40 0.79 11.05
N LEU A 140 -6.29 1.50 10.90
CA LEU A 140 -5.49 2.05 12.00
C LEU A 140 -6.31 2.96 12.92
N SER A 141 -7.14 3.83 12.35
CA SER A 141 -7.93 4.80 13.09
C SER A 141 -9.15 4.19 13.78
N ASN A 142 -9.58 2.98 13.37
CA ASN A 142 -10.90 2.44 13.76
C ASN A 142 -10.90 1.02 14.33
N CYS A 143 -9.81 0.25 14.22
CA CYS A 143 -9.75 -1.11 14.76
C CYS A 143 -8.79 -1.19 15.95
N ARG A 144 -9.33 -1.46 17.13
CA ARG A 144 -8.57 -1.65 18.38
C ARG A 144 -8.36 -3.14 18.58
N VAL A 145 -7.16 -3.65 18.30
CA VAL A 145 -6.83 -5.08 18.46
C VAL A 145 -6.25 -5.37 19.83
N SER A 146 -5.56 -4.42 20.47
CA SER A 146 -5.07 -4.57 21.83
C SER A 146 -5.04 -3.21 22.53
N GLU A 147 -5.02 -3.19 23.87
CA GLU A 147 -5.02 -1.97 24.67
C GLU A 147 -3.79 -1.08 24.44
N HIS A 148 -2.66 -1.69 24.07
CA HIS A 148 -1.35 -1.01 24.03
C HIS A 148 -0.59 -1.16 22.71
N GLY A 149 -1.13 -1.89 21.73
CA GLY A 149 -0.38 -2.30 20.54
C GLY A 149 -0.79 -1.58 19.26
N ARG A 150 0.23 -1.19 18.48
CA ARG A 150 0.09 -1.02 17.02
C ARG A 150 0.04 -2.41 16.39
N ASN A 151 -1.15 -2.86 16.05
CA ASN A 151 -1.40 -4.13 15.37
C ASN A 151 -1.42 -3.99 13.84
N ASP A 152 -0.90 -2.89 13.32
CA ASP A 152 -0.79 -2.61 11.90
C ASP A 152 0.67 -2.67 11.43
N LEU A 153 0.84 -2.98 10.15
CA LEU A 153 2.05 -2.75 9.39
C LEU A 153 1.70 -1.86 8.21
N PHE A 154 2.59 -0.93 7.84
CA PHE A 154 2.38 -0.08 6.67
C PHE A 154 2.35 -0.86 5.34
N HIS A 155 2.91 -2.08 5.33
CA HIS A 155 2.82 -3.07 4.27
C HIS A 155 3.22 -4.46 4.78
N PRO A 156 2.85 -5.55 4.08
CA PRO A 156 3.31 -6.88 4.42
C PRO A 156 4.83 -6.98 4.35
N PRO A 157 5.44 -7.95 5.04
CA PRO A 157 6.88 -8.14 5.04
C PRO A 157 7.51 -8.35 3.67
N TRP A 158 6.78 -8.90 2.72
CA TRP A 158 7.26 -9.09 1.34
C TRP A 158 6.98 -7.89 0.43
N GLY A 159 6.47 -6.76 0.94
CA GLY A 159 6.27 -5.51 0.20
C GLY A 159 4.83 -5.28 -0.27
N LYS A 160 4.38 -4.02 -0.19
CA LYS A 160 2.98 -3.58 -0.41
C LYS A 160 2.41 -3.98 -1.77
N HIS A 161 3.23 -3.83 -2.80
CA HIS A 161 2.85 -3.99 -4.19
C HIS A 161 3.35 -5.30 -4.79
N ASN A 162 4.10 -6.10 -4.01
CA ASN A 162 4.70 -7.31 -4.53
C ASN A 162 3.65 -8.44 -4.61
N PRO A 163 3.80 -9.37 -5.57
CA PRO A 163 2.91 -10.52 -5.72
C PRO A 163 2.91 -11.43 -4.48
N ALA A 164 1.86 -12.23 -4.31
CA ALA A 164 1.71 -13.10 -3.15
C ALA A 164 2.82 -14.17 -3.08
N SER A 165 3.30 -14.65 -4.23
CA SER A 165 4.40 -15.62 -4.39
C SER A 165 5.73 -15.16 -3.78
N TRP A 166 5.87 -13.87 -3.46
CA TRP A 166 7.07 -13.32 -2.84
C TRP A 166 7.09 -13.47 -1.32
N ARG A 167 5.95 -13.84 -0.71
CA ARG A 167 5.88 -14.15 0.71
C ARG A 167 6.88 -15.25 1.08
N GLY A 168 7.81 -14.92 1.97
CA GLY A 168 8.89 -15.83 2.38
C GLY A 168 10.11 -15.86 1.46
N ARG A 169 10.03 -15.28 0.26
CA ARG A 169 11.14 -15.17 -0.71
C ARG A 169 11.74 -13.76 -0.79
N HIS A 170 10.99 -12.76 -0.35
CA HIS A 170 11.42 -11.38 -0.25
C HIS A 170 11.13 -10.83 1.14
N LEU A 171 12.02 -9.97 1.63
CA LEU A 171 11.86 -9.21 2.86
C LEU A 171 12.13 -7.74 2.57
N ALA A 172 11.09 -6.92 2.73
CA ALA A 172 11.19 -5.50 2.52
C ALA A 172 12.18 -4.88 3.53
N ASN A 173 12.94 -3.88 3.08
CA ASN A 173 14.07 -3.32 3.81
C ASN A 173 13.76 -2.94 5.26
N MET A 174 12.54 -2.44 5.55
CA MET A 174 12.15 -2.06 6.91
C MET A 174 12.06 -3.23 7.91
N PHE A 175 12.06 -4.47 7.44
CA PHE A 175 12.04 -5.69 8.26
C PHE A 175 13.36 -6.46 8.20
N THR A 176 14.38 -5.91 7.56
CA THR A 176 15.74 -6.48 7.56
C THR A 176 16.48 -6.14 8.86
N ASN A 177 17.53 -6.89 9.18
CA ASN A 177 18.34 -6.66 10.39
C ASN A 177 19.00 -5.27 10.42
N SER A 178 19.11 -4.63 9.26
CA SER A 178 19.60 -3.26 9.08
C SER A 178 18.53 -2.18 9.33
N SER A 179 17.30 -2.56 9.70
CA SER A 179 16.25 -1.58 10.02
C SER A 179 16.39 -1.09 11.46
N ALA A 180 16.07 0.19 11.68
CA ALA A 180 16.08 0.83 13.00
C ALA A 180 15.10 0.16 14.01
N LEU A 181 14.20 -0.70 13.53
CA LEU A 181 13.23 -1.41 14.36
C LEU A 181 13.81 -2.68 15.00
N GLY A 182 14.89 -3.24 14.47
CA GLY A 182 15.51 -4.48 14.98
C GLY A 182 14.57 -5.67 15.09
N TRP A 183 13.40 -5.61 14.43
CA TRP A 183 12.29 -6.54 14.63
C TRP A 183 11.70 -6.99 13.29
N ARG A 184 11.42 -8.29 13.22
CA ARG A 184 10.80 -8.95 12.07
C ARG A 184 9.50 -9.64 12.50
N PRO A 185 8.34 -9.30 11.90
CA PRO A 185 7.10 -10.02 12.18
C PRO A 185 7.19 -11.47 11.70
N ARG A 186 6.54 -12.37 12.45
CA ARG A 186 6.30 -13.73 11.99
C ARG A 186 5.34 -13.67 10.80
N MET A 187 5.69 -14.28 9.67
CA MET A 187 4.86 -14.20 8.46
C MET A 187 3.42 -14.66 8.71
N ALA A 188 3.26 -15.75 9.45
CA ALA A 188 1.95 -16.32 9.82
C ALA A 188 1.10 -15.40 10.71
N SER A 189 1.70 -14.41 11.38
CA SER A 189 0.97 -13.43 12.20
C SER A 189 0.58 -12.16 11.45
N VAL A 190 0.91 -12.08 10.16
CA VAL A 190 0.49 -10.98 9.28
C VAL A 190 -0.66 -11.43 8.40
N LEU A 191 -1.84 -10.81 8.59
CA LEU A 191 -2.99 -10.87 7.71
C LEU A 191 -2.86 -9.76 6.64
N PRO A 192 -2.49 -10.09 5.40
CA PRO A 192 -2.55 -9.11 4.33
C PRO A 192 -4.01 -8.88 3.94
N VAL A 193 -4.36 -7.61 3.83
CA VAL A 193 -5.65 -7.14 3.34
C VAL A 193 -5.41 -6.46 2.00
N VAL A 194 -5.82 -7.14 0.94
CA VAL A 194 -5.55 -6.77 -0.45
C VAL A 194 -6.66 -5.86 -0.94
N THR A 195 -6.34 -4.61 -1.25
CA THR A 195 -7.30 -3.72 -1.91
C THR A 195 -7.31 -3.99 -3.41
N VAL A 196 -8.46 -4.41 -3.92
CA VAL A 196 -8.74 -4.66 -5.33
C VAL A 196 -9.60 -3.51 -5.85
N LYS A 197 -9.22 -2.90 -6.97
CA LYS A 197 -9.97 -1.81 -7.60
C LYS A 197 -10.59 -2.29 -8.90
N ASP A 198 -11.78 -1.79 -9.27
CA ASP A 198 -12.43 -2.13 -10.53
C ASP A 198 -11.43 -1.97 -11.68
N PRO A 199 -11.20 -3.01 -12.51
CA PRO A 199 -10.22 -2.96 -13.59
C PRO A 199 -10.45 -1.77 -14.55
N LEU A 200 -11.70 -1.42 -14.86
CA LEU A 200 -12.05 -0.31 -15.75
C LEU A 200 -11.78 1.06 -15.14
N THR A 201 -11.72 1.20 -13.81
CA THR A 201 -11.30 2.46 -13.18
C THR A 201 -9.82 2.45 -12.76
N TRP A 202 -9.24 1.27 -12.61
CA TRP A 202 -7.84 1.07 -12.25
C TRP A 202 -6.89 1.31 -13.44
N MET A 203 -7.18 0.75 -14.62
CA MET A 203 -6.30 0.90 -15.79
C MET A 203 -6.07 2.36 -16.21
N PRO A 204 -7.09 3.24 -16.28
CA PRO A 204 -6.87 4.67 -16.55
C PRO A 204 -6.04 5.33 -15.47
N SER A 205 -6.21 4.93 -14.20
CA SER A 205 -5.44 5.46 -13.08
C SER A 205 -3.97 5.07 -13.15
N ILE A 206 -3.66 3.80 -13.45
CA ILE A 206 -2.28 3.33 -13.73
C ILE A 206 -1.69 4.05 -14.91
N CYS A 207 -2.45 4.24 -15.97
CA CYS A 207 -1.90 4.89 -17.14
C CYS A 207 -1.52 6.37 -16.89
N ARG A 208 -2.31 7.11 -16.10
CA ARG A 208 -1.94 8.48 -15.66
C ARG A 208 -0.81 8.49 -14.64
N HIS A 209 -0.78 7.50 -13.76
CA HIS A 209 0.17 7.39 -12.65
C HIS A 209 0.78 5.99 -12.62
N PRO A 210 1.78 5.69 -13.46
CA PRO A 210 2.24 4.32 -13.69
C PRO A 210 3.13 3.75 -12.58
N TYR A 211 3.77 4.59 -11.76
CA TYR A 211 4.74 4.16 -10.75
C TYR A 211 5.81 3.23 -11.35
N ALA A 212 5.82 1.96 -10.95
CA ALA A 212 6.76 0.94 -11.41
C ALA A 212 6.24 0.15 -12.63
N VAL A 213 5.00 0.40 -13.05
CA VAL A 213 4.44 -0.16 -14.28
C VAL A 213 5.06 0.58 -15.47
N ARG A 214 5.65 -0.17 -16.39
CA ARG A 214 6.24 0.35 -17.62
C ARG A 214 5.24 0.16 -18.74
N LEU A 215 4.79 1.28 -19.29
CA LEU A 215 3.84 1.36 -20.39
C LEU A 215 4.58 1.75 -21.67
N SER A 216 4.10 1.27 -22.81
CA SER A 216 4.59 1.71 -24.12
C SER A 216 4.33 3.21 -24.34
N SER A 217 5.11 3.85 -25.23
CA SER A 217 4.90 5.26 -25.58
C SER A 217 3.48 5.54 -26.09
N LYS A 218 2.90 4.61 -26.86
CA LYS A 218 1.51 4.71 -27.36
C LYS A 218 0.50 4.74 -26.22
N GLN A 219 0.65 3.83 -25.24
CA GLN A 219 -0.21 3.78 -24.04
C GLN A 219 -0.16 5.07 -23.22
N ARG A 220 1.00 5.71 -23.14
CA ARG A 220 1.15 6.98 -22.42
C ARG A 220 0.47 8.16 -23.12
N THR A 221 0.31 8.10 -24.45
CA THR A 221 -0.32 9.18 -25.23
C THR A 221 -1.84 9.07 -25.29
N LYS A 222 -2.40 7.86 -25.33
CA LYS A 222 -3.86 7.64 -25.49
C LYS A 222 -4.43 6.86 -24.32
N CYS A 223 -4.33 7.41 -23.12
CA CYS A 223 -4.65 6.70 -21.87
C CYS A 223 -6.10 6.16 -21.77
N PRO A 224 -6.36 4.89 -21.39
CA PRO A 224 -5.44 3.77 -21.10
C PRO A 224 -5.08 2.88 -22.30
N LEU A 225 -5.39 3.31 -23.52
CA LEU A 225 -5.28 2.54 -24.76
C LEU A 225 -3.88 2.60 -25.39
N PRO A 226 -3.46 1.54 -26.12
CA PRO A 226 -4.18 0.30 -26.36
C PRO A 226 -4.14 -0.69 -25.17
N LEU A 227 -5.25 -1.42 -24.95
CA LEU A 227 -5.42 -2.35 -23.82
C LEU A 227 -4.80 -3.72 -24.05
N ASP A 228 -4.43 -4.07 -25.28
CA ASP A 228 -3.80 -5.32 -25.66
C ASP A 228 -2.27 -5.25 -25.69
N ALA A 229 -1.70 -4.07 -25.43
CA ALA A 229 -0.26 -3.88 -25.47
C ALA A 229 0.44 -4.38 -24.19
N PRO A 230 1.61 -5.03 -24.33
CA PRO A 230 2.35 -5.62 -23.21
C PRO A 230 2.83 -4.58 -22.23
N VAL A 231 2.90 -5.01 -20.96
CA VAL A 231 3.39 -4.18 -19.86
C VAL A 231 4.41 -4.96 -19.04
N SER A 232 5.25 -4.23 -18.32
CA SER A 232 6.12 -4.85 -17.30
C SER A 232 6.06 -4.07 -16.01
N VAL A 233 6.36 -4.73 -14.89
CA VAL A 233 6.35 -4.11 -13.57
C VAL A 233 7.68 -4.35 -12.88
N ALA A 234 8.37 -3.27 -12.54
CA ALA A 234 9.61 -3.32 -11.77
C ALA A 234 9.30 -3.31 -10.27
N PHE A 235 8.77 -4.41 -9.74
CA PHE A 235 8.42 -4.56 -8.32
C PHE A 235 9.63 -4.28 -7.40
N GLN A 236 10.82 -4.66 -7.86
CA GLN A 236 12.10 -4.24 -7.30
C GLN A 236 13.04 -3.80 -8.42
N ARG A 237 14.11 -3.09 -8.08
CA ARG A 237 15.09 -2.60 -9.08
C ARG A 237 15.59 -3.69 -10.03
N ALA A 238 15.84 -4.89 -9.50
CA ALA A 238 16.37 -6.02 -10.26
C ALA A 238 15.31 -7.07 -10.64
N GLN A 239 14.06 -6.91 -10.24
CA GLN A 239 13.00 -7.89 -10.48
C GLN A 239 11.87 -7.25 -11.27
N VAL A 240 11.91 -7.49 -12.58
CA VAL A 240 10.92 -7.03 -13.55
C VAL A 240 10.08 -8.22 -13.98
N VAL A 241 8.76 -8.11 -13.85
CA VAL A 241 7.81 -9.13 -14.30
C VAL A 241 7.08 -8.61 -15.53
N TYR A 242 6.90 -9.47 -16.53
CA TYR A 242 6.24 -9.14 -17.80
C TYR A 242 4.83 -9.73 -17.84
N TYR A 243 3.91 -8.97 -18.43
CA TYR A 243 2.50 -9.33 -18.57
C TYR A 243 2.04 -9.02 -19.99
N ASP A 244 1.08 -9.80 -20.48
CA ASP A 244 0.58 -9.66 -21.85
C ASP A 244 -0.05 -8.29 -22.08
N ASN A 245 -0.67 -7.72 -21.05
CA ASN A 245 -1.24 -6.37 -21.03
C ASN A 245 -1.68 -5.97 -19.61
N LEU A 246 -2.34 -4.81 -19.47
CA LEU A 246 -2.85 -4.33 -18.19
C LEU A 246 -3.94 -5.24 -17.59
N VAL A 247 -4.75 -5.91 -18.42
CA VAL A 247 -5.78 -6.84 -17.94
C VAL A 247 -5.13 -8.09 -17.35
N ASP A 248 -4.12 -8.63 -18.03
CA ASP A 248 -3.30 -9.76 -17.56
C ASP A 248 -2.58 -9.43 -16.24
N LEU A 249 -1.99 -8.23 -16.14
CA LEU A 249 -1.40 -7.73 -14.89
C LEU A 249 -2.42 -7.68 -13.75
N TRP A 250 -3.61 -7.11 -14.00
CA TRP A 250 -4.66 -7.05 -12.99
C TRP A 250 -5.09 -8.45 -12.55
N SER A 251 -5.37 -9.35 -13.49
CA SER A 251 -5.85 -10.71 -13.22
C SER A 251 -4.81 -11.53 -12.46
N ARG A 252 -3.61 -11.72 -13.03
CA ARG A 252 -2.59 -12.60 -12.45
C ARG A 252 -2.12 -12.15 -11.07
N TRP A 253 -1.92 -10.84 -10.87
CA TRP A 253 -1.45 -10.34 -9.58
C TRP A 253 -2.47 -10.58 -8.46
N HIS A 254 -3.76 -10.33 -8.70
CA HIS A 254 -4.80 -10.59 -7.69
C HIS A 254 -5.08 -12.08 -7.54
N GLY A 255 -5.01 -12.84 -8.64
CA GLY A 255 -5.14 -14.30 -8.66
C GLY A 255 -4.16 -14.98 -7.70
N GLU A 256 -2.91 -14.51 -7.62
CA GLU A 256 -1.94 -15.04 -6.64
C GLU A 256 -2.39 -14.89 -5.19
N TYR A 257 -3.05 -13.78 -4.83
CA TYR A 257 -3.60 -13.60 -3.48
C TYR A 257 -4.89 -14.39 -3.28
N TYR A 258 -5.74 -14.45 -4.30
CA TYR A 258 -6.98 -15.22 -4.25
C TYR A 258 -6.71 -16.71 -4.02
N GLN A 259 -5.74 -17.27 -4.72
CA GLN A 259 -5.33 -18.68 -4.63
C GLN A 259 -4.40 -18.99 -3.45
N ALA A 260 -4.02 -17.98 -2.66
CA ALA A 260 -3.13 -18.19 -1.53
C ALA A 260 -3.77 -19.13 -0.48
N ALA A 261 -3.03 -20.18 -0.10
CA ALA A 261 -3.47 -21.16 0.91
C ALA A 261 -3.36 -20.65 2.36
N TRP A 262 -2.85 -19.44 2.57
CA TRP A 262 -2.70 -18.82 3.89
C TRP A 262 -3.73 -17.70 4.08
N PRO A 263 -4.08 -17.33 5.32
CA PRO A 263 -5.15 -16.36 5.56
C PRO A 263 -4.89 -14.98 4.95
N ARG A 264 -5.90 -14.47 4.25
CA ARG A 264 -5.88 -13.21 3.51
C ARG A 264 -7.29 -12.67 3.38
N LEU A 265 -7.41 -11.36 3.19
CA LEU A 265 -8.66 -10.74 2.77
C LEU A 265 -8.45 -10.01 1.44
N LEU A 266 -9.42 -10.09 0.54
CA LEU A 266 -9.50 -9.22 -0.64
C LEU A 266 -10.72 -8.30 -0.46
N VAL A 267 -10.49 -7.00 -0.47
CA VAL A 267 -11.50 -5.96 -0.26
C VAL A 267 -11.63 -5.10 -1.51
N ARG A 268 -12.85 -4.77 -1.93
CA ARG A 268 -13.04 -3.79 -3.00
C ARG A 268 -12.65 -2.39 -2.53
N PHE A 269 -11.92 -1.67 -3.38
CA PHE A 269 -11.63 -0.25 -3.21
C PHE A 269 -12.92 0.56 -3.07
N GLU A 270 -13.92 0.21 -3.87
CA GLU A 270 -15.19 0.90 -3.92
C GLU A 270 -15.95 0.69 -2.61
N ASP A 271 -15.95 -0.52 -2.06
CA ASP A 271 -16.55 -0.74 -0.74
C ASP A 271 -15.80 -0.03 0.38
N LEU A 272 -14.47 0.06 0.31
CA LEU A 272 -13.70 0.86 1.25
C LEU A 272 -14.07 2.36 1.15
N LEU A 273 -14.41 2.84 -0.05
CA LEU A 273 -14.82 4.22 -0.28
C LEU A 273 -16.25 4.48 0.20
N PHE A 274 -17.21 3.62 -0.18
CA PHE A 274 -18.64 3.79 0.09
C PHE A 274 -19.04 3.32 1.49
N GLU A 275 -18.54 2.17 1.95
CA GLU A 275 -18.80 1.54 3.25
C GLU A 275 -17.52 1.28 4.06
N PRO A 276 -16.72 2.31 4.38
CA PRO A 276 -15.46 2.13 5.11
C PRO A 276 -15.65 1.41 6.44
N ARG A 277 -16.80 1.61 7.11
CA ARG A 277 -17.12 0.95 8.38
C ARG A 277 -17.33 -0.55 8.23
N ALA A 278 -18.01 -0.99 7.17
CA ALA A 278 -18.22 -2.42 6.92
C ALA A 278 -16.90 -3.12 6.58
N VAL A 279 -16.07 -2.50 5.72
CA VAL A 279 -14.73 -3.03 5.41
C VAL A 279 -13.85 -3.07 6.67
N ALA A 280 -13.85 -2.01 7.48
CA ALA A 280 -13.09 -1.98 8.72
C ALA A 280 -13.57 -3.01 9.73
N GLY A 281 -14.89 -3.22 9.84
CA GLY A 281 -15.48 -4.25 10.69
C GLY A 281 -15.01 -5.64 10.30
N ALA A 282 -15.13 -6.00 9.02
CA ALA A 282 -14.68 -7.28 8.49
C ALA A 282 -13.20 -7.57 8.78
N VAL A 283 -12.32 -6.57 8.57
CA VAL A 283 -10.89 -6.70 8.89
C VAL A 283 -10.67 -6.83 10.41
N CYS A 284 -11.38 -6.04 11.21
CA CYS A 284 -11.22 -6.04 12.66
C CYS A 284 -11.68 -7.35 13.30
N ASP A 285 -12.80 -7.91 12.83
CA ASP A 285 -13.30 -9.22 13.25
C ASP A 285 -12.30 -10.33 12.91
N CYS A 286 -11.65 -10.23 11.74
CA CYS A 286 -10.61 -11.16 11.33
C CYS A 286 -9.40 -11.14 12.27
N LEU A 287 -9.02 -9.94 12.74
CA LEU A 287 -7.94 -9.76 13.73
C LEU A 287 -8.39 -10.16 15.16
N GLY A 288 -9.69 -10.25 15.41
CA GLY A 288 -10.28 -10.41 16.73
C GLY A 288 -10.22 -9.13 17.57
N GLY A 289 -10.23 -7.97 16.93
CA GLY A 289 -10.26 -6.66 17.58
C GLY A 289 -11.67 -6.08 17.68
N ALA A 290 -11.78 -4.93 18.35
CA ALA A 290 -13.00 -4.15 18.46
C ALA A 290 -13.00 -2.99 17.45
N LEU A 291 -14.08 -2.87 16.69
CA LEU A 291 -14.31 -1.72 15.82
C LEU A 291 -14.78 -0.53 16.67
N ALA A 292 -14.30 0.68 16.33
CA ALA A 292 -14.79 1.92 16.92
C ALA A 292 -16.32 2.02 16.84
N SER A 293 -16.94 2.66 17.83
CA SER A 293 -18.39 2.98 17.80
C SER A 293 -18.75 3.86 16.60
N GLU A 294 -20.04 4.03 16.29
CA GLU A 294 -20.44 4.92 15.18
C GLU A 294 -19.99 6.37 15.43
N ALA A 295 -20.05 6.85 16.68
CA ALA A 295 -19.64 8.20 17.05
C ALA A 295 -18.12 8.41 16.98
N GLU A 296 -17.32 7.36 17.19
CA GLU A 296 -15.86 7.43 17.17
C GLU A 296 -15.25 7.09 15.80
N PHE A 297 -16.06 6.59 14.86
CA PHE A 297 -15.54 6.10 13.58
C PHE A 297 -15.01 7.23 12.71
N LYS A 298 -13.74 7.16 12.34
CA LYS A 298 -13.02 8.14 11.55
C LYS A 298 -12.89 7.70 10.10
N ILE A 299 -13.31 8.57 9.19
CA ILE A 299 -13.02 8.40 7.76
C ILE A 299 -11.94 9.42 7.40
N ASP A 300 -10.70 8.95 7.39
CA ASP A 300 -9.56 9.80 7.05
C ASP A 300 -9.56 10.05 5.53
N GLY A 301 -10.14 11.17 5.11
CA GLY A 301 -10.18 11.59 3.70
C GLY A 301 -8.94 12.37 3.26
N ARG A 302 -8.15 12.88 4.21
CA ARG A 302 -6.98 13.72 3.95
C ARG A 302 -5.69 12.91 4.10
N LYS A 303 -4.92 12.87 3.03
CA LYS A 303 -3.50 12.53 3.12
C LYS A 303 -2.80 13.76 3.68
N THR A 304 -2.01 13.62 4.74
CA THR A 304 -1.07 14.68 5.14
C THR A 304 0.04 14.75 4.06
N GLY A 305 -0.13 15.62 3.06
CA GLY A 305 0.82 15.81 1.94
C GLY A 305 0.15 15.83 0.55
N LYS A 306 0.90 15.45 -0.51
CA LYS A 306 0.39 15.42 -1.90
C LYS A 306 -0.57 14.23 -2.12
N GLY A 307 -1.88 14.49 -2.12
CA GLY A 307 -2.93 13.52 -2.45
C GLY A 307 -4.15 13.56 -1.53
N THR A 308 -5.17 12.76 -1.86
CA THR A 308 -6.25 12.40 -0.93
C THR A 308 -6.10 10.94 -0.52
N ALA A 309 -6.85 10.49 0.50
CA ALA A 309 -6.82 9.09 0.89
C ALA A 309 -7.33 8.18 -0.26
N PHE A 310 -8.33 8.64 -1.03
CA PHE A 310 -9.05 7.87 -2.03
C PHE A 310 -8.69 8.21 -3.48
N GLY A 311 -7.52 8.81 -3.71
CA GLY A 311 -7.06 9.14 -5.05
C GLY A 311 -5.78 9.96 -5.08
N HIS A 312 -5.24 10.15 -6.28
CA HIS A 312 -4.23 11.17 -6.50
C HIS A 312 -4.89 12.54 -6.44
N ALA A 313 -4.17 13.56 -5.96
CA ALA A 313 -4.67 14.95 -5.96
C ALA A 313 -5.04 15.44 -7.37
N ALA A 314 -4.45 14.83 -8.41
CA ALA A 314 -4.80 15.13 -9.80
C ALA A 314 -6.16 14.54 -10.23
N ASP A 315 -6.62 13.47 -9.57
CA ASP A 315 -7.88 12.78 -9.90
C ASP A 315 -9.03 13.23 -8.96
N THR A 316 -8.77 13.30 -7.64
CA THR A 316 -9.77 13.66 -6.63
C THR A 316 -9.13 14.41 -5.44
N ASN A 317 -9.79 15.48 -4.99
CA ASN A 317 -9.36 16.34 -3.88
C ASN A 317 -10.19 16.18 -2.60
N SER A 318 -11.22 15.32 -2.61
CA SER A 318 -11.98 14.95 -1.42
C SER A 318 -12.63 13.58 -1.57
N ARG A 319 -13.10 13.01 -0.45
CA ARG A 319 -13.93 11.78 -0.48
C ARG A 319 -15.22 12.01 -1.28
N ALA A 320 -15.84 13.19 -1.17
CA ALA A 320 -17.04 13.51 -1.94
C ALA A 320 -16.78 13.46 -3.47
N GLN A 321 -15.64 13.99 -3.92
CA GLN A 321 -15.25 13.88 -5.33
C GLN A 321 -14.94 12.44 -5.74
N ALA A 322 -14.31 11.66 -4.86
CA ALA A 322 -14.10 10.23 -5.10
C ALA A 322 -15.43 9.47 -5.21
N LEU A 323 -16.39 9.74 -4.32
CA LEU A 323 -17.73 9.15 -4.37
C LEU A 323 -18.44 9.52 -5.69
N ALA A 324 -18.36 10.78 -6.11
CA ALA A 324 -18.96 11.21 -7.38
C ALA A 324 -18.29 10.55 -8.60
N LEU A 325 -16.96 10.45 -8.61
CA LEU A 325 -16.20 9.85 -9.71
C LEU A 325 -16.47 8.35 -9.80
N TYR A 326 -16.25 7.63 -8.70
CA TYR A 326 -16.33 6.16 -8.70
C TYR A 326 -17.77 5.64 -8.56
N GLY A 327 -18.72 6.48 -8.16
CA GLY A 327 -20.15 6.16 -8.11
C GLY A 327 -20.88 6.36 -9.43
N SER A 328 -20.19 6.79 -10.50
CA SER A 328 -20.79 7.03 -11.81
C SER A 328 -20.43 5.93 -12.79
N SER A 329 -21.43 5.14 -13.24
CA SER A 329 -21.27 4.20 -14.35
C SER A 329 -20.80 4.91 -15.63
N VAL A 330 -21.26 6.14 -15.88
CA VAL A 330 -20.81 6.92 -17.03
C VAL A 330 -19.30 7.19 -16.95
N LYS A 331 -18.81 7.67 -15.80
CA LYS A 331 -17.37 7.95 -15.61
C LYS A 331 -16.50 6.69 -15.61
N ARG A 332 -17.04 5.55 -15.17
CA ARG A 332 -16.39 4.25 -15.28
C ARG A 332 -16.10 3.88 -16.75
N MET A 333 -17.01 4.21 -17.67
CA MET A 333 -16.94 3.80 -19.07
C MET A 333 -16.36 4.86 -20.01
N GLU A 334 -16.35 6.13 -19.61
CA GLU A 334 -15.89 7.29 -20.39
C GLU A 334 -14.55 7.09 -21.14
N PRO A 335 -13.52 6.41 -20.58
CA PRO A 335 -12.23 6.24 -21.28
C PRO A 335 -12.25 5.20 -22.43
N TYR A 336 -13.34 4.48 -22.63
CA TYR A 336 -13.38 3.26 -23.44
C TYR A 336 -14.40 3.31 -24.57
N SER A 337 -14.06 2.70 -25.70
CA SER A 337 -15.04 2.29 -26.70
C SER A 337 -15.76 1.01 -26.27
N THR A 338 -16.84 0.66 -26.97
CA THR A 338 -17.55 -0.62 -26.77
C THR A 338 -16.63 -1.84 -27.01
N THR A 339 -15.73 -1.76 -27.99
CA THR A 339 -14.75 -2.81 -28.29
C THR A 339 -13.74 -2.97 -27.16
N ASP A 340 -13.26 -1.88 -26.56
CA ASP A 340 -12.32 -1.94 -25.43
C ASP A 340 -12.96 -2.61 -24.22
N VAL A 341 -14.22 -2.29 -23.92
CA VAL A 341 -14.99 -2.90 -22.83
C VAL A 341 -15.20 -4.39 -23.09
N ALA A 342 -15.57 -4.75 -24.32
CA ALA A 342 -15.75 -6.15 -24.71
C ALA A 342 -14.43 -6.94 -24.56
N PHE A 343 -13.29 -6.35 -24.91
CA PHE A 343 -11.97 -6.93 -24.70
C PHE A 343 -11.71 -7.23 -23.23
N VAL A 344 -11.92 -6.27 -22.33
CA VAL A 344 -11.72 -6.46 -20.88
C VAL A 344 -12.65 -7.55 -20.34
N ARG A 345 -13.94 -7.51 -20.70
CA ARG A 345 -14.92 -8.51 -20.26
C ARG A 345 -14.59 -9.91 -20.74
N ALA A 346 -14.18 -10.07 -22.00
CA ALA A 346 -13.80 -11.37 -22.55
C ALA A 346 -12.57 -11.94 -21.82
N ARG A 347 -11.57 -11.09 -21.53
CA ARG A 347 -10.35 -11.50 -20.82
C ARG A 347 -10.58 -11.87 -19.35
N LEU A 348 -11.55 -11.25 -18.70
CA LEU A 348 -11.88 -11.51 -17.30
C LEU A 348 -13.06 -12.47 -17.10
N ALA A 349 -13.68 -12.98 -18.17
CA ALA A 349 -14.91 -13.80 -18.11
C ALA A 349 -14.84 -14.96 -17.10
N SER A 350 -13.65 -15.57 -16.97
CA SER A 350 -13.38 -16.68 -16.06
C SER A 350 -12.56 -16.29 -14.83
N ASP A 351 -12.31 -15.00 -14.58
CA ASP A 351 -11.51 -14.52 -13.46
C ASP A 351 -12.33 -14.55 -12.17
N ASP A 352 -11.87 -15.34 -11.20
CA ASP A 352 -12.58 -15.55 -9.94
C ASP A 352 -12.56 -14.32 -9.02
N VAL A 353 -11.55 -13.45 -9.13
CA VAL A 353 -11.50 -12.21 -8.36
C VAL A 353 -12.52 -11.22 -8.91
N TRP A 354 -12.60 -11.10 -10.23
CA TRP A 354 -13.56 -10.24 -10.92
C TRP A 354 -15.01 -10.61 -10.57
N ARG A 355 -15.35 -11.90 -10.67
CA ARG A 355 -16.69 -12.42 -10.34
C ARG A 355 -16.96 -12.44 -8.84
N GLY A 356 -15.99 -12.89 -8.03
CA GLY A 356 -16.14 -12.96 -6.58
C GLY A 356 -16.39 -11.60 -5.94
N LEU A 357 -15.81 -10.55 -6.49
CA LEU A 357 -16.06 -9.17 -6.08
C LEU A 357 -17.24 -8.51 -6.83
N GLY A 358 -17.90 -9.23 -7.75
CA GLY A 358 -19.10 -8.77 -8.45
C GLY A 358 -18.86 -7.62 -9.44
N TYR A 359 -17.63 -7.46 -9.94
CA TYR A 359 -17.30 -6.42 -10.93
C TYR A 359 -17.86 -6.72 -12.33
N ASP A 360 -18.20 -7.98 -12.59
CA ASP A 360 -18.85 -8.48 -13.79
C ASP A 360 -20.31 -8.01 -13.91
N ALA A 361 -21.00 -7.86 -12.78
CA ALA A 361 -22.37 -7.39 -12.71
C ALA A 361 -22.52 -5.86 -12.83
N VAL A 362 -21.42 -5.10 -12.74
CA VAL A 362 -21.44 -3.63 -12.78
C VAL A 362 -21.68 -3.17 -14.23
N ARG A 363 -22.81 -2.49 -14.45
CA ARG A 363 -23.24 -2.00 -15.77
C ARG A 363 -22.62 -0.67 -16.12
#